data_AF-A0A7V3BMD5-F1
#
_entry.id   AF-A0A7V3BMD5-F1
#
_cell.length_a   1.000
_cell.length_b   1.000
_cell.length_c   1.000
_cell.angle_alpha   90.00
_cell.angle_beta   90.00
_cell.angle_gamma   90.00
#
_symmetry.space_group_name_H-M   'P 1'
#
loop_
_entity.id
_entity.type
_entity.pdbx_description
1 polymer ?
#
loop_
_entity_poly.entity_id
_entity_poly.type
_entity_poly.pdbx_seq_one_letter_code
_entity_poly.pdbx_strand_id
1 'polypeptide(L)'
;MRLSKQLPLRFMVAIAYWLVVLPCTSTWAQDAPVRGYLGVFLQNVPRPADGGGAAPREGVIILGVMRGSPADQGGLRRGDVILTYNGQPLQRVEDLQRHVSETPIGDTVELEVSRGDQVLRLPVKIDAAPESPPIGVPALLPLLGEREELLRLVLGGAALSLLLVYLASSRPWQRWRLRGATAMLEHASRMRISRYRFIFFCVCIAIMLLLWSSFTLIEAGQRGVVFHSIHGVRAETLGEGVHFLLPIVNRVSIYDMRSRVYNVRDRTPPERRSPAQPQDQLLWTPTADGLKVGFDLSVRYRLDPSRLSDLHRSVGPDFEDKIVHPIVWNVTRLVASEYGLLDVYGKRRHEMQQQALSRVQAMFARDGLIAEDLLLRDVVYTKEFEKTLVAKMVAEQRVQESAFEVQQAERRAEVQVIEAQGEARALELIDRSIRQQPLLLQYLWIKSLPERVKIIVVPNQLGKSPPHIVPEPPEYSPERQRAQTGADSGG
;
A
#
# COMPACT_ATOMS: atom_id res chain seq x y z
N MET A 1 -74.45 20.19 -34.52
CA MET A 1 -74.53 19.85 -33.09
C MET A 1 -73.12 19.73 -32.53
N ARG A 2 -72.89 20.36 -31.36
CA ARG A 2 -71.59 20.58 -30.72
C ARG A 2 -71.08 19.31 -30.03
N LEU A 3 -69.84 18.92 -30.28
CA LEU A 3 -69.04 18.10 -29.37
C LEU A 3 -67.68 18.76 -29.17
N SER A 4 -67.63 19.75 -28.28
CA SER A 4 -66.38 20.27 -27.72
C SER A 4 -66.55 20.39 -26.20
N LYS A 5 -66.40 19.28 -25.48
CA LYS A 5 -66.30 19.31 -24.02
C LYS A 5 -64.82 19.39 -23.66
N GLN A 6 -64.42 20.60 -23.24
CA GLN A 6 -63.12 20.93 -22.70
C GLN A 6 -62.77 19.99 -21.53
N LEU A 7 -61.64 19.27 -21.64
CA LEU A 7 -61.02 18.62 -20.50
C LEU A 7 -60.74 19.67 -19.41
N PRO A 8 -61.07 19.42 -18.13
CA PRO A 8 -60.84 20.38 -17.08
C PRO A 8 -59.34 20.63 -16.90
N LEU A 9 -58.93 21.89 -16.82
CA LEU A 9 -57.55 22.38 -16.65
C LEU A 9 -56.72 21.64 -15.56
N ARG A 10 -57.40 21.04 -14.57
CA ARG A 10 -56.80 20.16 -13.54
C ARG A 10 -56.14 18.90 -14.14
N PHE A 11 -56.69 18.33 -15.21
CA PHE A 11 -56.10 17.23 -15.95
C PHE A 11 -54.90 17.68 -16.78
N MET A 12 -54.93 18.87 -17.40
CA MET A 12 -53.76 19.37 -18.15
C MET A 12 -52.57 19.70 -17.25
N VAL A 13 -52.80 20.23 -16.04
CA VAL A 13 -51.72 20.49 -15.07
C VAL A 13 -51.20 19.19 -14.46
N ALA A 14 -52.05 18.19 -14.21
CA ALA A 14 -51.61 16.86 -13.79
C ALA A 14 -50.82 16.14 -14.90
N ILE A 15 -51.22 16.30 -16.16
CA ILE A 15 -50.51 15.77 -17.33
C ILE A 15 -49.19 16.51 -17.54
N ALA A 16 -49.12 17.83 -17.35
CA ALA A 16 -47.88 18.60 -17.41
C ALA A 16 -46.93 18.28 -16.24
N TYR A 17 -47.47 18.06 -15.03
CA TYR A 17 -46.72 17.56 -13.88
C TYR A 17 -46.18 16.15 -14.15
N TRP A 18 -46.98 15.26 -14.76
CA TRP A 18 -46.52 13.94 -15.20
C TRP A 18 -45.49 14.01 -16.35
N LEU A 19 -45.65 14.91 -17.32
CA LEU A 19 -44.72 15.09 -18.46
C LEU A 19 -43.40 15.76 -18.09
N VAL A 20 -43.33 16.49 -16.97
CA VAL A 20 -42.11 17.14 -16.47
C VAL A 20 -41.42 16.30 -15.38
N VAL A 21 -42.18 15.54 -14.58
CA VAL A 21 -41.62 14.65 -13.53
C VAL A 21 -41.13 13.32 -14.12
N LEU A 22 -41.80 12.75 -15.13
CA LEU A 22 -41.35 11.49 -15.74
C LEU A 22 -39.97 11.56 -16.41
N PRO A 23 -39.61 12.58 -17.21
CA PRO A 23 -38.28 12.64 -17.83
C PRO A 23 -37.15 12.87 -16.82
N CYS A 24 -37.46 13.38 -15.61
CA CYS A 24 -36.45 13.69 -14.59
C CYS A 24 -36.16 12.51 -13.65
N THR A 25 -37.08 11.53 -13.55
CA THR A 25 -36.84 10.26 -12.85
C THR A 25 -36.53 9.09 -13.78
N SER A 26 -36.73 9.23 -15.10
CA SER A 26 -36.51 8.14 -16.08
C SER A 26 -35.30 8.35 -16.99
N THR A 27 -34.45 9.32 -16.70
CA THR A 27 -33.07 9.35 -17.22
C THR A 27 -32.16 9.19 -16.00
N TRP A 28 -30.98 8.59 -16.13
CA TRP A 28 -30.08 8.21 -15.03
C TRP A 28 -30.42 6.92 -14.26
N ALA A 29 -31.02 5.96 -14.93
CA ALA A 29 -30.52 4.59 -14.86
C ALA A 29 -30.02 4.25 -16.27
N GLN A 30 -28.79 4.67 -16.59
CA GLN A 30 -28.04 3.85 -17.53
C GLN A 30 -27.77 2.58 -16.72
N ASP A 31 -28.57 1.54 -16.94
CA ASP A 31 -28.21 0.20 -16.50
C ASP A 31 -26.77 0.01 -16.97
N ALA A 32 -25.82 0.03 -16.04
CA ALA A 32 -24.43 -0.26 -16.37
C ALA A 32 -24.49 -1.58 -17.14
N PRO A 33 -23.95 -1.65 -18.37
CA PRO A 33 -24.13 -2.82 -19.21
C PRO A 33 -23.72 -4.04 -18.38
N VAL A 34 -24.69 -4.89 -18.04
CA VAL A 34 -24.45 -6.02 -17.14
C VAL A 34 -23.53 -6.95 -17.91
N ARG A 35 -22.26 -6.98 -17.53
CA ARG A 35 -21.23 -7.75 -18.24
C ARG A 35 -21.31 -9.20 -17.80
N GLY A 36 -21.11 -10.11 -18.76
CA GLY A 36 -20.92 -11.52 -18.46
C GLY A 36 -19.77 -11.75 -17.49
N TYR A 37 -19.94 -12.68 -16.56
CA TYR A 37 -18.99 -13.01 -15.52
C TYR A 37 -18.71 -14.51 -15.50
N LEU A 38 -17.42 -14.86 -15.40
CA LEU A 38 -16.95 -16.24 -15.35
C LEU A 38 -16.38 -16.60 -13.97
N GLY A 39 -15.74 -15.64 -13.27
CA GLY A 39 -15.22 -15.83 -11.90
C GLY A 39 -13.96 -16.69 -11.79
N VAL A 40 -12.93 -16.31 -12.55
CA VAL A 40 -11.61 -16.98 -12.63
C VAL A 40 -10.47 -15.98 -12.51
N PHE A 41 -9.37 -16.39 -11.89
CA PHE A 41 -8.11 -15.66 -11.88
C PHE A 41 -7.25 -16.13 -13.06
N LEU A 42 -6.84 -15.20 -13.91
CA LEU A 42 -6.23 -15.51 -15.20
C LEU A 42 -4.79 -14.99 -15.28
N GLN A 43 -3.95 -15.68 -16.05
CA GLN A 43 -2.63 -15.20 -16.45
C GLN A 43 -2.35 -15.58 -17.91
N ASN A 44 -1.65 -14.72 -18.63
CA ASN A 44 -1.14 -15.06 -19.96
C ASN A 44 -0.03 -16.11 -19.81
N VAL A 45 -0.09 -17.20 -20.58
CA VAL A 45 1.05 -18.11 -20.69
C VAL A 45 2.03 -17.49 -21.68
N PRO A 46 3.21 -17.01 -21.24
CA PRO A 46 4.20 -16.45 -22.16
C PRO A 46 4.72 -17.55 -23.09
N ARG A 47 4.86 -17.22 -24.39
CA ARG A 47 5.50 -18.11 -25.36
C ARG A 47 6.94 -18.39 -24.91
N PRO A 48 7.36 -19.65 -24.73
CA PRO A 48 8.76 -19.97 -24.50
C PRO A 48 9.60 -19.47 -25.68
N ALA A 49 10.68 -18.74 -25.41
CA ALA A 49 11.56 -18.18 -26.44
C ALA A 49 12.36 -19.28 -27.19
N ASP A 50 12.53 -20.45 -26.58
CA ASP A 50 13.37 -21.53 -27.10
C ASP A 50 12.58 -22.86 -27.16
N GLY A 51 12.72 -23.57 -28.29
CA GLY A 51 11.97 -24.76 -28.70
C GLY A 51 12.21 -26.03 -27.87
N GLY A 52 11.89 -25.97 -26.57
CA GLY A 52 11.86 -27.14 -25.68
C GLY A 52 10.58 -27.96 -25.82
N GLY A 53 10.56 -28.92 -26.75
CA GLY A 53 9.95 -30.26 -26.65
C GLY A 53 8.45 -30.47 -26.38
N ALA A 54 7.71 -29.51 -25.82
CA ALA A 54 6.26 -29.59 -25.65
C ALA A 54 5.61 -28.51 -26.54
N ALA A 55 4.63 -28.91 -27.36
CA ALA A 55 3.95 -27.98 -28.27
C ALA A 55 3.51 -26.71 -27.50
N PRO A 56 3.82 -25.50 -28.01
CA PRO A 56 3.45 -24.25 -27.34
C PRO A 56 1.93 -24.17 -27.27
N ARG A 57 1.36 -24.39 -26.09
CA ARG A 57 -0.07 -24.20 -25.86
C ARG A 57 -0.28 -22.72 -25.56
N GLU A 58 -0.40 -21.92 -26.63
CA GLU A 58 -0.85 -20.55 -26.55
C GLU A 58 -2.27 -20.53 -25.97
N GLY A 59 -2.46 -19.76 -24.91
CA GLY A 59 -3.70 -19.81 -24.15
C GLY A 59 -3.64 -19.02 -22.84
N VAL A 60 -4.77 -18.99 -22.15
CA VAL A 60 -4.92 -18.30 -20.86
C VAL A 60 -4.97 -19.33 -19.74
N ILE A 61 -4.02 -19.28 -18.81
CA ILE A 61 -3.99 -20.20 -17.67
C ILE A 61 -4.87 -19.69 -16.52
N ILE A 62 -5.63 -20.60 -15.92
CA ILE A 62 -6.46 -20.36 -14.74
C ILE A 62 -5.61 -20.57 -13.49
N LEU A 63 -5.32 -19.50 -12.77
CA LEU A 63 -4.60 -19.52 -11.48
C LEU A 63 -5.51 -19.89 -10.31
N GLY A 64 -6.82 -19.71 -10.45
CA GLY A 64 -7.80 -20.04 -9.42
C GLY A 64 -9.24 -19.80 -9.91
N VAL A 65 -10.19 -20.51 -9.31
CA VAL A 65 -11.63 -20.41 -9.60
C VAL A 65 -12.35 -19.98 -8.33
N MET A 66 -13.24 -19.00 -8.43
CA MET A 66 -14.02 -18.52 -7.29
C MET A 66 -15.15 -19.51 -6.97
N ARG A 67 -15.28 -19.93 -5.71
CA ARG A 67 -16.33 -20.88 -5.31
C ARG A 67 -17.73 -20.32 -5.58
N GLY A 68 -18.60 -21.14 -6.16
CA GLY A 68 -19.96 -20.76 -6.54
C GLY A 68 -20.04 -19.87 -7.78
N SER A 69 -18.92 -19.56 -8.44
CA SER A 69 -18.92 -18.82 -9.70
C SER A 69 -19.38 -19.69 -10.88
N PRO A 70 -19.72 -19.08 -12.03
CA PRO A 70 -20.12 -19.86 -13.20
C PRO A 70 -19.00 -20.77 -13.72
N ALA A 71 -17.73 -20.40 -13.54
CA ALA A 71 -16.59 -21.28 -13.82
C ALA A 71 -16.50 -22.50 -12.90
N ASP A 72 -16.83 -22.34 -11.61
CA ASP A 72 -16.86 -23.44 -10.65
C ASP A 72 -17.97 -24.44 -11.01
N GLN A 73 -19.15 -23.91 -11.36
CA GLN A 73 -20.30 -24.71 -11.86
C GLN A 73 -19.99 -25.39 -13.21
N GLY A 74 -19.21 -24.71 -14.07
CA GLY A 74 -18.73 -25.23 -15.35
C GLY A 74 -17.57 -26.24 -15.24
N GLY A 75 -17.13 -26.57 -14.02
CA GLY A 75 -16.12 -27.60 -13.79
C GLY A 75 -14.69 -27.18 -14.16
N LEU A 76 -14.43 -25.88 -14.31
CA LEU A 76 -13.07 -25.34 -14.49
C LEU A 76 -12.27 -25.50 -13.20
N ARG A 77 -10.97 -25.75 -13.33
CA ARG A 77 -10.07 -25.97 -12.20
C ARG A 77 -8.82 -25.11 -12.31
N ARG A 78 -8.16 -24.87 -11.18
CA ARG A 78 -6.83 -24.25 -11.17
C ARG A 78 -5.84 -25.12 -11.97
N GLY A 79 -5.04 -24.48 -12.82
CA GLY A 79 -4.05 -25.12 -13.69
C GLY A 79 -4.56 -25.46 -15.09
N ASP A 80 -5.86 -25.29 -15.33
CA ASP A 80 -6.46 -25.42 -16.65
C ASP A 80 -5.98 -24.28 -17.57
N VAL A 81 -5.63 -24.60 -18.83
CA VAL A 81 -5.27 -23.61 -19.86
C VAL A 81 -6.38 -23.53 -20.88
N ILE A 82 -7.04 -22.38 -21.00
CA ILE A 82 -8.11 -22.17 -21.97
C ILE A 82 -7.47 -21.86 -23.33
N LEU A 83 -7.76 -22.71 -24.31
CA LEU A 83 -7.24 -22.64 -25.67
C LEU A 83 -8.21 -21.89 -26.58
N THR A 84 -9.51 -22.20 -26.50
CA THR A 84 -10.53 -21.59 -27.35
C THR A 84 -11.80 -21.23 -26.58
N TYR A 85 -12.50 -20.21 -27.08
CA TYR A 85 -13.82 -19.77 -26.63
C TYR A 85 -14.79 -19.84 -27.82
N ASN A 86 -15.80 -20.71 -27.77
CA ASN A 86 -16.71 -20.98 -28.90
C ASN A 86 -15.96 -21.23 -30.24
N GLY A 87 -14.85 -21.97 -30.17
CA GLY A 87 -14.00 -22.28 -31.33
C GLY A 87 -13.05 -21.17 -31.77
N GLN A 88 -13.06 -20.00 -31.11
CA GLN A 88 -12.11 -18.92 -31.39
C GLN A 88 -10.86 -19.06 -30.50
N PRO A 89 -9.64 -19.02 -31.07
CA PRO A 89 -8.40 -19.18 -30.30
C PRO A 89 -8.14 -17.97 -29.40
N LEU A 90 -7.73 -18.23 -28.16
CA LEU A 90 -7.39 -17.21 -27.18
C LEU A 90 -5.88 -17.10 -27.05
N GLN A 91 -5.32 -15.93 -27.35
CA GLN A 91 -3.89 -15.67 -27.18
C GLN A 91 -3.61 -14.91 -25.89
N ARG A 92 -4.56 -14.06 -25.47
CA ARG A 92 -4.39 -13.19 -24.30
C ARG A 92 -5.61 -13.22 -23.38
N VAL A 93 -5.37 -12.89 -22.10
CA VAL A 93 -6.39 -12.68 -21.06
C VAL A 93 -7.43 -11.67 -21.53
N GLU A 94 -6.97 -10.63 -22.23
CA GLU A 94 -7.85 -9.58 -22.75
C GLU A 94 -8.86 -10.12 -23.78
N ASP A 95 -8.48 -11.13 -24.57
CA ASP A 95 -9.38 -11.75 -25.53
C ASP A 95 -10.47 -12.54 -24.81
N LEU A 96 -10.11 -13.33 -23.80
CA LEU A 96 -11.08 -14.06 -22.99
C LEU A 96 -12.05 -13.11 -22.27
N GLN A 97 -11.53 -12.03 -21.69
CA GLN A 97 -12.35 -11.01 -21.02
C GLN A 97 -13.33 -10.34 -21.98
N ARG A 98 -12.89 -10.02 -23.20
CA ARG A 98 -13.74 -9.43 -24.24
C ARG A 98 -14.89 -10.38 -24.60
N HIS A 99 -14.58 -11.62 -24.96
CA HIS A 99 -15.61 -12.60 -25.35
C HIS A 99 -16.60 -12.90 -24.22
N VAL A 100 -16.14 -13.02 -22.97
CA VAL A 100 -17.01 -13.20 -21.81
C VAL A 100 -17.90 -11.98 -21.59
N SER A 101 -17.38 -10.76 -21.79
CA SER A 101 -18.16 -9.53 -21.61
C SER A 101 -19.19 -9.26 -22.71
N GLU A 102 -18.92 -9.74 -23.92
CA GLU A 102 -19.80 -9.62 -25.09
C GLU A 102 -20.87 -10.74 -25.14
N THR A 103 -20.66 -11.83 -24.41
CA THR A 103 -21.62 -12.93 -24.33
C THR A 103 -22.82 -12.52 -23.45
N PRO A 104 -24.07 -12.69 -23.93
CA PRO A 104 -25.26 -12.42 -23.14
C PRO A 104 -25.31 -13.26 -21.86
N ILE A 105 -25.83 -12.67 -20.78
CA ILE A 105 -25.99 -13.36 -19.50
C ILE A 105 -27.03 -14.46 -19.65
N GLY A 106 -26.71 -15.65 -19.15
CA GLY A 106 -27.54 -16.84 -19.23
C GLY A 106 -27.14 -17.79 -20.37
N ASP A 107 -26.34 -17.34 -21.33
CA ASP A 107 -25.89 -18.18 -22.44
C ASP A 107 -24.82 -19.18 -21.99
N THR A 108 -24.82 -20.36 -22.60
CA THR A 108 -23.82 -21.41 -22.37
C THR A 108 -22.80 -21.37 -23.49
N VAL A 109 -21.53 -21.24 -23.14
CA VAL A 109 -20.40 -21.18 -24.08
C VAL A 109 -19.54 -22.43 -23.96
N GLU A 110 -18.99 -22.89 -25.08
CA GLU A 110 -18.05 -24.01 -25.07
C GLU A 110 -16.62 -23.51 -24.93
N LEU A 111 -15.94 -23.96 -23.88
CA LEU A 111 -14.52 -23.70 -23.66
C LEU A 111 -13.71 -24.96 -23.95
N GLU A 112 -12.69 -24.85 -24.80
CA GLU A 112 -11.68 -25.90 -24.92
C GLU A 112 -10.54 -25.61 -23.96
N VAL A 113 -10.31 -26.55 -23.06
CA VAL A 113 -9.40 -26.40 -21.93
C VAL A 113 -8.40 -27.55 -21.92
N SER A 114 -7.12 -27.22 -21.86
CA SER A 114 -6.06 -28.18 -21.61
C SER A 114 -5.87 -28.38 -20.11
N ARG A 115 -6.13 -29.60 -19.64
CA ARG A 115 -5.90 -30.04 -18.25
C ARG A 115 -4.85 -31.14 -18.26
N GLY A 116 -3.61 -30.78 -17.92
CA GLY A 116 -2.46 -31.68 -18.10
C GLY A 116 -2.28 -31.97 -19.60
N ASP A 117 -2.31 -33.24 -20.02
CA ASP A 117 -2.20 -33.62 -21.44
C ASP A 117 -3.54 -33.87 -22.15
N GLN A 118 -4.66 -33.69 -21.46
CA GLN A 118 -5.99 -33.87 -22.04
C GLN A 118 -6.59 -32.52 -22.43
N VAL A 119 -7.22 -32.47 -23.60
CA VAL A 119 -8.05 -31.34 -24.02
C VAL A 119 -9.50 -31.70 -23.75
N LEU A 120 -10.16 -30.93 -22.89
CA LEU A 120 -11.54 -31.12 -22.46
C LEU A 120 -12.40 -30.00 -23.05
N ARG A 121 -13.60 -30.33 -23.51
CA ARG A 121 -14.62 -29.35 -23.87
C ARG A 121 -15.58 -29.21 -22.72
N LEU A 122 -15.68 -28.00 -22.16
CA LEU A 122 -16.51 -27.72 -21.00
C LEU A 122 -17.57 -26.68 -21.39
N PRO A 123 -18.87 -27.03 -21.35
CA PRO A 123 -19.93 -26.06 -21.49
C PRO A 123 -20.05 -25.27 -20.19
N VAL A 124 -19.84 -23.96 -20.26
CA VAL A 124 -19.90 -23.06 -19.11
C VAL A 124 -20.98 -22.01 -19.34
N LYS A 125 -21.93 -21.91 -18.43
CA LYS A 125 -22.95 -20.86 -18.46
C LYS A 125 -22.33 -19.55 -17.99
N ILE A 126 -22.52 -18.46 -18.73
CA ILE A 126 -22.10 -17.12 -18.30
C ILE A 126 -23.21 -16.52 -17.46
N ASP A 127 -22.89 -16.03 -16.26
CA ASP A 127 -23.88 -15.42 -15.36
C ASP A 127 -23.51 -13.96 -15.06
N ALA A 128 -24.39 -13.23 -14.39
CA ALA A 128 -24.09 -11.90 -13.90
C ALA A 128 -23.03 -11.96 -12.79
N ALA A 129 -22.15 -10.96 -12.73
CA ALA A 129 -21.21 -10.86 -11.62
C ALA A 129 -21.99 -10.75 -10.29
N PRO A 130 -21.64 -11.52 -9.24
CA PRO A 130 -22.28 -11.37 -7.95
C PRO A 130 -22.07 -9.93 -7.48
N GLU A 131 -23.16 -9.24 -7.11
CA GLU A 131 -23.11 -7.89 -6.54
C GLU A 131 -22.26 -7.92 -5.27
N SER A 132 -20.96 -7.68 -5.44
CA SER A 132 -20.05 -7.40 -4.35
C SER A 132 -20.23 -5.93 -4.01
N PRO A 133 -20.34 -5.55 -2.72
CA PRO A 133 -20.30 -4.15 -2.36
C PRO A 133 -19.01 -3.56 -2.93
N PRO A 134 -19.05 -2.38 -3.55
CA PRO A 134 -17.94 -1.87 -4.34
C PRO A 134 -16.67 -1.81 -3.47
N ILE A 135 -15.64 -2.57 -3.87
CA ILE A 135 -14.27 -2.37 -3.41
C ILE A 135 -13.87 -0.99 -3.92
N GLY A 136 -13.85 -0.02 -3.01
CA GLY A 136 -12.99 1.14 -3.04
C GLY A 136 -12.86 1.87 -4.37
N VAL A 137 -13.94 2.54 -4.77
CA VAL A 137 -13.77 3.85 -5.42
C VAL A 137 -14.24 4.93 -4.43
N PRO A 138 -13.43 5.37 -3.47
CA PRO A 138 -13.60 6.70 -2.91
C PRO A 138 -12.91 7.68 -3.87
N ALA A 139 -13.45 7.82 -5.08
CA ALA A 139 -13.00 8.84 -6.03
C ALA A 139 -14.17 9.55 -6.74
N LEU A 140 -15.41 9.24 -6.39
CA LEU A 140 -16.59 10.03 -6.77
C LEU A 140 -17.43 10.52 -5.57
N LEU A 141 -16.87 10.45 -4.35
CA LEU A 141 -17.29 11.32 -3.25
C LEU A 141 -16.34 12.52 -3.14
N PRO A 142 -16.37 13.42 -4.13
CA PRO A 142 -16.52 14.83 -3.82
C PRO A 142 -17.75 15.45 -4.50
N LEU A 143 -18.65 14.64 -5.07
CA LEU A 143 -19.91 15.11 -5.69
C LEU A 143 -21.14 14.99 -4.79
N LEU A 144 -20.98 14.58 -3.52
CA LEU A 144 -22.03 14.70 -2.50
C LEU A 144 -22.12 16.12 -1.90
N GLY A 145 -21.29 17.06 -2.34
CA GLY A 145 -21.48 18.49 -2.04
C GLY A 145 -22.72 19.08 -2.72
N GLU A 146 -23.17 18.49 -3.84
CA GLU A 146 -24.34 18.98 -4.57
C GLU A 146 -25.65 18.29 -4.20
N ARG A 147 -25.63 17.18 -3.44
CA ARG A 147 -26.87 16.45 -3.12
C ARG A 147 -27.74 17.17 -2.10
N GLU A 148 -27.17 17.92 -1.16
CA GLU A 148 -27.94 18.83 -0.30
C GLU A 148 -28.60 19.95 -1.11
N GLU A 149 -27.88 20.52 -2.09
CA GLU A 149 -28.42 21.59 -2.94
C GLU A 149 -29.53 21.08 -3.86
N LEU A 150 -29.36 19.89 -4.47
CA LEU A 150 -30.39 19.25 -5.29
C LEU A 150 -31.59 18.79 -4.45
N LEU A 151 -31.40 18.28 -3.22
CA LEU A 151 -32.52 17.98 -2.31
C LEU A 151 -33.27 19.26 -1.90
N ARG A 152 -32.57 20.36 -1.63
CA ARG A 152 -33.18 21.67 -1.36
C ARG A 152 -33.92 22.21 -2.58
N LEU A 153 -33.40 22.00 -3.79
CA LEU A 153 -34.06 22.37 -5.06
C LEU A 153 -35.30 21.53 -5.34
N VAL A 154 -35.25 20.21 -5.11
CA VAL A 154 -36.36 19.28 -5.32
C VAL A 154 -37.44 19.46 -4.25
N LEU A 155 -37.07 19.60 -2.98
CA LEU A 155 -38.01 19.91 -1.88
C LEU A 155 -38.58 21.32 -2.03
N GLY A 156 -37.79 22.30 -2.47
CA GLY A 156 -38.25 23.65 -2.80
C GLY A 156 -39.21 23.66 -3.99
N GLY A 157 -38.95 22.87 -5.03
CA GLY A 157 -39.84 22.67 -6.17
C GLY A 157 -41.15 21.97 -5.79
N ALA A 158 -41.10 20.98 -4.90
CA ALA A 158 -42.27 20.29 -4.36
C ALA A 158 -43.11 21.21 -3.45
N ALA A 159 -42.47 22.07 -2.65
CA ALA A 159 -43.14 23.10 -1.87
C ALA A 159 -43.83 24.13 -2.79
N LEU A 160 -43.17 24.56 -3.88
CA LEU A 160 -43.72 25.50 -4.86
C LEU A 160 -44.91 24.90 -5.64
N SER A 161 -44.85 23.62 -5.99
CA SER A 161 -45.96 22.92 -6.67
C SER A 161 -47.14 22.71 -5.72
N LEU A 162 -46.92 22.35 -4.46
CA LEU A 162 -47.95 22.29 -3.42
C LEU A 162 -48.56 23.67 -3.14
N LEU A 163 -47.76 24.74 -3.19
CA LEU A 163 -48.22 26.12 -3.05
C LEU A 163 -49.15 26.53 -4.21
N LEU A 164 -48.78 26.17 -5.44
CA LEU A 164 -49.58 26.41 -6.64
C LEU A 164 -50.88 25.61 -6.62
N VAL A 165 -50.86 24.37 -6.13
CA VAL A 165 -52.06 23.53 -5.93
C VAL A 165 -52.93 24.10 -4.80
N TYR A 166 -52.35 24.60 -3.71
CA TYR A 166 -53.08 25.27 -2.64
C TYR A 166 -53.72 26.58 -3.11
N LEU A 167 -53.01 27.38 -3.91
CA LEU A 167 -53.53 28.61 -4.51
C LEU A 167 -54.63 28.33 -5.56
N ALA A 168 -54.49 27.29 -6.37
CA ALA A 168 -55.51 26.83 -7.30
C ALA A 168 -56.72 26.14 -6.64
N SER A 169 -56.55 25.60 -5.42
CA SER A 169 -57.64 25.02 -4.62
C SER A 169 -58.28 25.99 -3.64
N SER A 170 -57.64 27.15 -3.39
CA SER A 170 -58.19 28.19 -2.53
C SER A 170 -59.56 28.67 -3.05
N ARG A 171 -60.53 28.73 -2.12
CA ARG A 171 -61.94 29.07 -2.35
C ARG A 171 -62.23 30.33 -3.20
N PRO A 172 -61.37 31.37 -3.29
CA PRO A 172 -61.62 32.46 -4.24
C PRO A 172 -61.62 32.02 -5.72
N TRP A 173 -60.81 31.02 -6.12
CA TRP A 173 -60.72 30.61 -7.52
C TRP A 173 -61.97 29.84 -8.00
N GLN A 174 -62.58 29.04 -7.12
CA GLN A 174 -63.84 28.36 -7.40
C GLN A 174 -65.04 29.31 -7.43
N ARG A 175 -65.05 30.39 -6.63
CA ARG A 175 -66.10 31.42 -6.67
C ARG A 175 -66.01 32.32 -7.91
N TRP A 176 -64.81 32.50 -8.47
CA TRP A 176 -64.60 33.28 -9.69
C TRP A 176 -65.15 32.58 -10.94
N ARG A 177 -65.05 31.25 -11.02
CA ARG A 177 -65.51 30.48 -12.19
C ARG A 177 -67.04 30.36 -12.31
N LEU A 178 -67.79 30.55 -11.22
CA LEU A 178 -69.24 30.32 -11.17
C LEU A 178 -70.09 31.61 -11.09
N ARG A 179 -69.50 32.82 -11.06
CA ARG A 179 -70.25 34.09 -10.94
C ARG A 179 -69.81 35.19 -11.92
N GLY A 180 -69.43 34.82 -13.14
CA GLY A 180 -68.77 35.73 -14.09
C GLY A 180 -69.40 35.87 -15.47
N ALA A 181 -70.73 35.79 -15.64
CA ALA A 181 -71.36 36.13 -16.92
C ALA A 181 -72.13 37.46 -16.91
N THR A 182 -72.45 38.08 -15.76
CA THR A 182 -73.24 39.34 -15.74
C THR A 182 -72.83 40.40 -14.72
N ALA A 183 -71.73 40.23 -13.98
CA ALA A 183 -71.24 41.24 -13.03
C ALA A 183 -69.92 41.90 -13.47
N MET A 184 -69.80 42.18 -14.77
CA MET A 184 -68.51 42.47 -15.43
C MET A 184 -68.13 43.96 -15.49
N LEU A 185 -68.83 44.87 -14.80
CA LEU A 185 -68.48 46.31 -14.81
C LEU A 185 -68.17 46.96 -13.46
N GLU A 186 -68.26 46.26 -12.32
CA GLU A 186 -68.05 46.91 -11.01
C GLU A 186 -66.93 46.30 -10.14
N HIS A 187 -66.37 45.15 -10.53
CA HIS A 187 -65.39 44.40 -9.71
C HIS A 187 -63.95 44.39 -10.25
N ALA A 188 -63.64 45.23 -11.24
CA ALA A 188 -62.30 45.34 -11.82
C ALA A 188 -61.26 46.04 -10.90
N SER A 189 -61.70 46.80 -9.89
CA SER A 189 -60.81 47.53 -8.98
C SER A 189 -60.30 46.72 -7.77
N ARG A 190 -61.00 45.65 -7.36
CA ARG A 190 -60.61 44.83 -6.19
C ARG A 190 -59.64 43.67 -6.50
N MET A 191 -59.52 43.26 -7.76
CA MET A 191 -58.61 42.17 -8.16
C MET A 191 -57.14 42.59 -8.28
N ARG A 192 -56.84 43.89 -8.33
CA ARG A 192 -55.47 44.43 -8.39
C ARG A 192 -54.69 44.11 -7.10
N ILE A 193 -55.36 44.14 -5.95
CA ILE A 193 -54.77 43.84 -4.62
C ILE A 193 -54.34 42.37 -4.50
N SER A 194 -55.03 41.43 -5.15
CA SER A 194 -54.72 40.00 -5.05
C SER A 194 -53.44 39.60 -5.78
N ARG A 195 -53.06 40.29 -6.86
CA ARG A 195 -51.81 40.03 -7.59
C ARG A 195 -50.59 40.47 -6.78
N TYR A 196 -50.65 41.63 -6.13
CA TYR A 196 -49.59 42.09 -5.22
C TYR A 196 -49.43 41.20 -4.00
N ARG A 197 -50.52 40.67 -3.43
CA ARG A 197 -50.45 39.71 -2.31
C ARG A 197 -49.80 38.39 -2.70
N PHE A 198 -50.05 37.90 -3.91
CA PHE A 198 -49.40 36.69 -4.43
C PHE A 198 -47.91 36.90 -4.69
N ILE A 199 -47.54 38.02 -5.34
CA ILE A 199 -46.13 38.39 -5.57
C ILE A 199 -45.40 38.57 -4.24
N PHE A 200 -46.00 39.27 -3.28
CA PHE A 200 -45.43 39.43 -1.93
C PHE A 200 -45.21 38.08 -1.25
N PHE A 201 -46.15 37.14 -1.35
CA PHE A 201 -46.01 35.81 -0.77
C PHE A 201 -44.91 34.98 -1.42
N CYS A 202 -44.78 35.00 -2.75
CA CYS A 202 -43.68 34.35 -3.45
C CYS A 202 -42.31 34.96 -3.10
N VAL A 203 -42.25 36.29 -2.95
CA VAL A 203 -41.04 36.99 -2.50
C VAL A 203 -40.69 36.60 -1.05
N CYS A 204 -41.67 36.53 -0.15
CA CYS A 204 -41.45 36.06 1.22
C CYS A 204 -40.95 34.61 1.26
N ILE A 205 -41.49 33.71 0.44
CA ILE A 205 -41.02 32.32 0.34
C ILE A 205 -39.60 32.27 -0.23
N ALA A 206 -39.29 33.05 -1.26
CA ALA A 206 -37.94 33.13 -1.80
C ALA A 206 -36.95 33.65 -0.75
N ILE A 207 -37.31 34.69 0.01
CA ILE A 207 -36.50 35.21 1.13
C ILE A 207 -36.35 34.14 2.22
N MET A 208 -37.40 33.40 2.56
CA MET A 208 -37.36 32.33 3.56
C MET A 208 -36.45 31.18 3.14
N LEU A 209 -36.51 30.75 1.87
CA LEU A 209 -35.61 29.73 1.31
C LEU A 209 -34.15 30.21 1.29
N LEU A 210 -33.93 31.49 1.00
CA LEU A 210 -32.60 32.11 0.98
C LEU A 210 -32.03 32.24 2.39
N LEU A 211 -32.85 32.56 3.38
CA LEU A 211 -32.47 32.54 4.80
C LEU A 211 -32.17 31.12 5.28
N TRP A 212 -32.96 30.13 4.86
CA TRP A 212 -32.73 28.73 5.20
C TRP A 212 -31.42 28.19 4.61
N SER A 213 -31.09 28.56 3.37
CA SER A 213 -29.84 28.14 2.72
C SER A 213 -28.59 28.89 3.22
N SER A 214 -28.75 29.97 3.99
CA SER A 214 -27.64 30.80 4.47
C SER A 214 -26.90 30.25 5.69
N PHE A 215 -27.40 29.17 6.31
CA PHE A 215 -26.71 28.53 7.42
C PHE A 215 -25.74 27.46 6.91
N THR A 216 -24.45 27.67 7.15
CA THR A 216 -23.39 26.67 6.89
C THR A 216 -22.81 26.18 8.20
N LEU A 217 -22.80 24.86 8.41
CA LEU A 217 -22.19 24.22 9.58
C LEU A 217 -20.74 23.82 9.24
N ILE A 218 -19.78 24.26 10.04
CA ILE A 218 -18.39 23.82 9.96
C ILE A 218 -18.15 22.83 11.10
N GLU A 219 -17.77 21.60 10.75
CA GLU A 219 -17.52 20.53 11.72
C GLU A 219 -16.24 20.77 12.52
N ALA A 220 -16.12 20.09 13.67
CA ALA A 220 -14.93 20.17 14.51
C ALA A 220 -13.67 19.71 13.76
N GLY A 221 -12.58 20.45 13.87
CA GLY A 221 -11.32 20.20 13.16
C GLY A 221 -11.29 20.72 11.71
N GLN A 222 -12.35 21.39 11.22
CA GLN A 222 -12.38 22.04 9.92
C GLN A 222 -12.36 23.57 10.06
N ARG A 223 -11.87 24.26 9.03
CA ARG A 223 -11.98 25.73 8.91
C ARG A 223 -12.44 26.13 7.52
N GLY A 224 -13.33 27.12 7.48
CA GLY A 224 -13.88 27.66 6.24
C GLY A 224 -13.14 28.93 5.83
N VAL A 225 -12.64 28.97 4.59
CA VAL A 225 -12.19 30.21 3.96
C VAL A 225 -13.34 30.76 3.12
N VAL A 226 -13.70 32.02 3.34
CA VAL A 226 -14.83 32.67 2.65
C VAL A 226 -14.32 33.52 1.51
N PHE A 227 -14.80 33.21 0.31
CA PHE A 227 -14.64 34.03 -0.88
C PHE A 227 -15.90 34.86 -1.12
N HIS A 228 -15.76 36.18 -1.09
CA HIS A 228 -16.81 37.12 -1.50
C HIS A 228 -16.65 37.45 -2.98
N SER A 229 -17.73 37.33 -3.77
CA SER A 229 -17.71 37.69 -5.20
C SER A 229 -17.39 39.17 -5.47
N ILE A 230 -17.53 40.07 -4.47
CA ILE A 230 -17.34 41.52 -4.62
C ILE A 230 -16.00 42.01 -4.05
N HIS A 231 -15.58 41.49 -2.89
CA HIS A 231 -14.40 41.96 -2.13
C HIS A 231 -13.27 40.92 -2.04
N GLY A 232 -13.44 39.75 -2.67
CA GLY A 232 -12.44 38.67 -2.68
C GLY A 232 -12.37 37.86 -1.38
N VAL A 233 -11.22 37.26 -1.12
CA VAL A 233 -10.97 36.36 0.03
C VAL A 233 -10.81 37.17 1.31
N ARG A 234 -11.64 36.91 2.32
CA ARG A 234 -11.50 37.51 3.66
C ARG A 234 -10.20 37.05 4.34
N ALA A 235 -9.55 37.96 5.06
CA ALA A 235 -8.33 37.64 5.80
C ALA A 235 -8.59 36.66 6.96
N GLU A 236 -9.76 36.76 7.60
CA GLU A 236 -10.13 35.89 8.72
C GLU A 236 -10.76 34.57 8.26
N THR A 237 -10.25 33.46 8.79
CA THR A 237 -10.83 32.12 8.62
C THR A 237 -12.00 31.93 9.56
N LEU A 238 -13.07 31.29 9.09
CA LEU A 238 -14.17 30.88 9.96
C LEU A 238 -13.78 29.64 10.76
N GLY A 239 -14.02 29.72 12.07
CA GLY A 239 -13.81 28.62 13.01
C GLY A 239 -14.90 27.56 12.94
N GLU A 240 -14.89 26.67 13.93
CA GLU A 240 -15.90 25.62 14.09
C GLU A 240 -17.25 26.22 14.52
N GLY A 241 -18.36 25.64 14.05
CA GLY A 241 -19.70 26.06 14.43
C GLY A 241 -20.56 26.60 13.28
N VAL A 242 -21.75 27.08 13.63
CA VAL A 242 -22.75 27.56 12.67
C VAL A 242 -22.44 28.99 12.28
N HIS A 243 -22.23 29.21 10.99
CA HIS A 243 -21.97 30.52 10.42
C HIS A 243 -23.09 30.93 9.46
N PHE A 244 -23.49 32.20 9.51
CA PHE A 244 -24.49 32.78 8.62
C PHE A 244 -23.80 33.45 7.43
N LEU A 245 -23.97 32.88 6.24
CA LEU A 245 -23.34 33.33 5.01
C LEU A 245 -24.34 33.23 3.86
N LEU A 246 -24.54 34.34 3.14
CA LEU A 246 -25.42 34.38 1.98
C LEU A 246 -24.77 33.60 0.81
N PRO A 247 -25.33 32.46 0.36
CA PRO A 247 -24.69 31.57 -0.61
C PRO A 247 -24.54 32.20 -2.00
N ILE A 248 -25.34 33.23 -2.31
CA ILE A 248 -25.30 33.94 -3.60
C ILE A 248 -24.03 34.77 -3.75
N VAL A 249 -23.50 35.33 -2.66
CA VAL A 249 -22.33 36.23 -2.68
C VAL A 249 -21.08 35.56 -2.11
N ASN A 250 -21.27 34.56 -1.25
CA ASN A 250 -20.20 33.94 -0.48
C ASN A 250 -20.02 32.49 -0.91
N ARG A 251 -18.84 32.13 -1.40
CA ARG A 251 -18.42 30.73 -1.54
C ARG A 251 -17.52 30.36 -0.37
N VAL A 252 -17.82 29.24 0.28
CA VAL A 252 -17.03 28.73 1.40
C VAL A 252 -16.25 27.52 0.94
N SER A 253 -14.93 27.57 1.06
CA SER A 253 -14.07 26.41 0.88
C SER A 253 -13.68 25.87 2.25
N ILE A 254 -14.06 24.63 2.52
CA ILE A 254 -13.82 23.96 3.80
C ILE A 254 -12.49 23.21 3.70
N TYR A 255 -11.60 23.46 4.66
CA TYR A 255 -10.33 22.77 4.82
C TYR A 255 -10.32 21.99 6.12
N ASP A 256 -9.74 20.80 6.09
CA ASP A 256 -9.52 19.99 7.28
C ASP A 256 -8.16 20.35 7.90
N MET A 257 -8.18 20.77 9.16
CA MET A 257 -7.00 21.24 9.88
C MET A 257 -6.25 20.11 10.59
N ARG A 258 -6.78 18.88 10.56
CA ARG A 258 -6.16 17.72 11.18
C ARG A 258 -4.93 17.27 10.40
N SER A 259 -4.05 16.54 11.07
CA SER A 259 -2.85 15.96 10.45
C SER A 259 -3.25 14.92 9.41
N ARG A 260 -2.76 15.07 8.19
CA ARG A 260 -3.01 14.20 7.06
C ARG A 260 -1.70 13.65 6.51
N VAL A 261 -1.76 12.45 5.95
CA VAL A 261 -0.62 11.80 5.31
C VAL A 261 -0.81 11.89 3.80
N TYR A 262 0.14 12.54 3.13
CA TYR A 262 0.21 12.60 1.68
C TYR A 262 1.30 11.65 1.18
N ASN A 263 0.91 10.70 0.35
CA ASN A 263 1.83 9.76 -0.29
C ASN A 263 2.28 10.37 -1.61
N VAL A 264 3.58 10.63 -1.73
CA VAL A 264 4.18 11.23 -2.93
C VAL A 264 4.30 10.12 -3.99
N ARG A 265 3.52 10.23 -5.06
CA ARG A 265 3.51 9.25 -6.17
C ARG A 265 4.08 9.88 -7.43
N ASP A 266 4.83 9.10 -8.21
CA ASP A 266 5.32 9.59 -9.51
C ASP A 266 4.15 9.99 -10.45
N ARG A 267 4.31 11.14 -11.10
CA ARG A 267 3.29 11.80 -11.96
C ARG A 267 3.33 11.36 -13.42
N THR A 268 4.06 10.29 -13.73
CA THR A 268 4.06 9.69 -15.07
C THR A 268 2.62 9.42 -15.53
N PRO A 269 2.19 9.94 -16.71
CA PRO A 269 0.83 9.78 -17.21
C PRO A 269 0.41 8.30 -17.30
N PRO A 270 -0.86 7.98 -17.01
CA PRO A 270 -1.34 6.59 -16.99
C PRO A 270 -1.17 5.85 -18.33
N GLU A 271 -1.09 6.55 -19.46
CA GLU A 271 -0.85 5.96 -20.79
C GLU A 271 0.54 5.32 -20.95
N ARG A 272 1.53 5.75 -20.15
CA ARG A 272 2.86 5.10 -20.08
C ARG A 272 3.01 4.17 -18.89
N ARG A 273 2.00 4.06 -18.01
CA ARG A 273 2.04 3.16 -16.86
C ARG A 273 1.70 1.75 -17.29
N SER A 274 2.56 0.81 -16.95
CA SER A 274 2.19 -0.60 -17.05
C SER A 274 1.32 -0.96 -15.84
N PRO A 275 0.05 -1.38 -16.01
CA PRO A 275 -0.84 -1.75 -14.89
C PRO A 275 -0.34 -2.95 -14.07
N ALA A 276 0.76 -3.60 -14.47
CA ALA A 276 1.35 -4.77 -13.84
C ALA A 276 2.46 -4.48 -12.82
N GLN A 277 2.97 -3.23 -12.68
CA GLN A 277 4.11 -2.94 -11.79
C GLN A 277 3.85 -1.76 -10.83
N PRO A 278 3.68 -2.03 -9.52
CA PRO A 278 3.59 -0.99 -8.49
C PRO A 278 4.82 -0.08 -8.38
N GLN A 279 5.97 -0.53 -8.92
CA GLN A 279 7.26 0.18 -8.86
C GLN A 279 7.31 1.44 -9.74
N ASP A 280 6.36 1.61 -10.67
CA ASP A 280 6.22 2.83 -11.48
C ASP A 280 5.73 4.05 -10.66
N GLN A 281 5.36 3.86 -9.39
CA GLN A 281 4.90 4.94 -8.50
C GLN A 281 6.02 5.57 -7.67
N LEU A 282 7.24 5.02 -7.75
CA LEU A 282 8.37 5.39 -6.89
C LEU A 282 9.14 6.59 -7.44
N LEU A 283 9.69 7.40 -6.53
CA LEU A 283 10.59 8.50 -6.88
C LEU A 283 11.96 7.93 -7.29
N TRP A 284 12.22 7.81 -8.59
CA TRP A 284 13.54 7.41 -9.09
C TRP A 284 14.51 8.60 -9.08
N THR A 285 15.51 8.56 -8.19
CA THR A 285 16.52 9.62 -8.07
C THR A 285 17.94 9.08 -8.08
N PRO A 286 18.89 9.81 -8.69
CA PRO A 286 20.29 9.48 -8.62
C PRO A 286 20.85 9.84 -7.23
N THR A 287 21.56 8.91 -6.61
CA THR A 287 22.36 9.14 -5.40
C THR A 287 23.70 9.80 -5.74
N ALA A 288 24.47 10.18 -4.73
CA ALA A 288 25.82 10.75 -4.91
C ALA A 288 26.75 9.83 -5.73
N ASP A 289 26.51 8.51 -5.68
CA ASP A 289 27.24 7.49 -6.44
C ASP A 289 26.80 7.41 -7.92
N GLY A 290 25.84 8.23 -8.35
CA GLY A 290 25.27 8.23 -9.70
C GLY A 290 24.27 7.09 -9.96
N LEU A 291 23.91 6.32 -8.93
CA LEU A 291 23.02 5.17 -9.03
C LEU A 291 21.56 5.60 -8.87
N LYS A 292 20.67 5.04 -9.69
CA LYS A 292 19.23 5.32 -9.62
C LYS A 292 18.55 4.47 -8.56
N VAL A 293 17.78 5.13 -7.70
CA VAL A 293 17.11 4.54 -6.55
C VAL A 293 15.68 5.03 -6.49
N GLY A 294 14.72 4.10 -6.33
CA GLY A 294 13.31 4.41 -6.20
C GLY A 294 12.92 4.61 -4.73
N PHE A 295 12.36 5.76 -4.36
CA PHE A 295 11.91 6.05 -3.01
C PHE A 295 10.38 6.04 -2.90
N ASP A 296 9.82 5.38 -1.88
CA ASP A 296 8.44 5.57 -1.42
C ASP A 296 8.41 6.57 -0.26
N LEU A 297 7.67 7.67 -0.43
CA LEU A 297 7.70 8.83 0.44
C LEU A 297 6.30 9.18 0.92
N SER A 298 6.17 9.33 2.23
CA SER A 298 4.96 9.81 2.87
C SER A 298 5.29 11.03 3.72
N VAL A 299 4.61 12.15 3.48
CA VAL A 299 4.71 13.33 4.34
C VAL A 299 3.46 13.44 5.20
N ARG A 300 3.64 13.59 6.51
CA ARG A 300 2.55 13.95 7.42
C ARG A 300 2.60 15.44 7.67
N TYR A 301 1.51 16.13 7.36
CA TYR A 301 1.42 17.57 7.49
C TYR A 301 0.04 17.99 7.98
N ARG A 302 -0.03 19.21 8.50
CA ARG A 302 -1.29 19.89 8.85
C ARG A 302 -1.24 21.35 8.39
N LEU A 303 -2.41 21.96 8.27
CA LEU A 303 -2.53 23.36 7.84
C LEU A 303 -2.36 24.32 9.03
N ASP A 304 -1.71 25.46 8.80
CA ASP A 304 -1.61 26.54 9.79
C ASP A 304 -2.89 27.39 9.76
N PRO A 305 -3.65 27.45 10.87
CA PRO A 305 -4.91 28.18 10.91
C PRO A 305 -4.77 29.68 10.68
N SER A 306 -3.60 30.27 10.96
CA SER A 306 -3.35 31.70 10.82
C SER A 306 -3.12 32.15 9.38
N ARG A 307 -2.64 31.23 8.51
CA ARG A 307 -2.23 31.53 7.12
C ARG A 307 -3.01 30.79 6.06
N LEU A 308 -4.04 30.06 6.46
CA LEU A 308 -4.93 29.33 5.56
C LEU A 308 -5.60 30.24 4.51
N SER A 309 -5.96 31.47 4.89
CA SER A 309 -6.53 32.47 3.96
C SER A 309 -5.56 32.83 2.84
N ASP A 310 -4.27 32.98 3.17
CA ASP A 310 -3.22 33.32 2.20
C ASP A 310 -2.92 32.14 1.27
N LEU A 311 -2.84 30.93 1.83
CA LEU A 311 -2.69 29.68 1.06
C LEU A 311 -3.82 29.51 0.03
N HIS A 312 -5.07 29.72 0.46
CA HIS A 312 -6.22 29.62 -0.44
C HIS A 312 -6.17 30.69 -1.54
N ARG A 313 -5.71 31.90 -1.23
CA ARG A 313 -5.58 32.99 -2.20
C ARG A 313 -4.48 32.73 -3.22
N SER A 314 -3.34 32.20 -2.81
CA SER A 314 -2.18 32.00 -3.69
C SER A 314 -2.30 30.75 -4.55
N VAL A 315 -2.86 29.66 -4.02
CA VAL A 315 -2.81 28.33 -4.68
C VAL A 315 -4.19 27.73 -4.92
N GLY A 316 -5.13 28.00 -4.02
CA GLY A 316 -6.48 27.46 -4.05
C GLY A 316 -6.61 26.09 -3.35
N PRO A 317 -7.70 25.34 -3.63
CA PRO A 317 -7.99 24.07 -2.97
C PRO A 317 -7.03 22.94 -3.35
N ASP A 318 -6.42 22.98 -4.54
CA ASP A 318 -5.48 21.94 -5.02
C ASP A 318 -4.04 22.18 -4.53
N PHE A 319 -3.87 22.64 -3.29
CA PHE A 319 -2.55 22.97 -2.74
C PHE A 319 -1.67 21.74 -2.54
N GLU A 320 -2.26 20.56 -2.32
CA GLU A 320 -1.50 19.31 -2.19
C GLU A 320 -0.66 19.03 -3.44
N ASP A 321 -1.26 19.19 -4.62
CA ASP A 321 -0.59 18.93 -5.87
C ASP A 321 0.33 20.07 -6.33
N LYS A 322 0.01 21.30 -5.95
CA LYS A 322 0.78 22.48 -6.38
C LYS A 322 1.94 22.82 -5.45
N ILE A 323 1.86 22.46 -4.17
CA ILE A 323 2.85 22.79 -3.14
C ILE A 323 3.45 21.52 -2.54
N VAL A 324 2.62 20.71 -1.85
CA VAL A 324 3.10 19.58 -1.03
C VAL A 324 3.91 18.61 -1.87
N HIS A 325 3.36 18.17 -2.99
CA HIS A 325 4.02 17.24 -3.90
C HIS A 325 5.37 17.75 -4.44
N PRO A 326 5.44 18.88 -5.18
CA PRO A 326 6.70 19.32 -5.79
C PRO A 326 7.77 19.70 -4.77
N ILE A 327 7.40 20.27 -3.62
CA ILE A 327 8.39 20.64 -2.59
C ILE A 327 9.01 19.39 -1.98
N VAL A 328 8.18 18.42 -1.54
CA VAL A 328 8.70 17.19 -0.93
C VAL A 328 9.53 16.41 -1.94
N TRP A 329 9.06 16.33 -3.19
CA TRP A 329 9.78 15.69 -4.29
C TRP A 329 11.16 16.34 -4.51
N ASN A 330 11.21 17.65 -4.67
CA ASN A 330 12.45 18.37 -4.99
C ASN A 330 13.44 18.35 -3.82
N VAL A 331 12.96 18.56 -2.59
CA VAL A 331 13.82 18.52 -1.39
C VAL A 331 14.39 17.12 -1.19
N THR A 332 13.55 16.09 -1.32
CA THR A 332 14.01 14.71 -1.16
C THR A 332 15.02 14.34 -2.24
N ARG A 333 14.77 14.72 -3.51
CA ARG A 333 15.71 14.51 -4.60
C ARG A 333 17.05 15.20 -4.35
N LEU A 334 17.03 16.44 -3.87
CA LEU A 334 18.24 17.19 -3.57
C LEU A 334 19.04 16.52 -2.45
N VAL A 335 18.38 16.13 -1.36
CA VAL A 335 19.03 15.47 -0.22
C VAL A 335 19.53 14.08 -0.62
N ALA A 336 18.75 13.28 -1.35
CA ALA A 336 19.15 11.95 -1.80
C ALA A 336 20.42 11.97 -2.66
N SER A 337 20.64 13.03 -3.45
CA SER A 337 21.86 13.21 -4.24
C SER A 337 23.09 13.59 -3.41
N GLU A 338 22.94 14.01 -2.15
CA GLU A 338 24.06 14.27 -1.23
C GLU A 338 24.59 13.00 -0.55
N TYR A 339 23.77 11.94 -0.50
CA TYR A 339 24.13 10.69 0.17
C TYR A 339 24.51 9.59 -0.84
N GLY A 340 25.54 8.83 -0.46
CA GLY A 340 25.87 7.59 -1.14
C GLY A 340 24.78 6.54 -0.91
N LEU A 341 24.76 5.51 -1.73
CA LEU A 341 23.72 4.49 -1.66
C LEU A 341 23.74 3.73 -0.34
N LEU A 342 24.91 3.36 0.17
CA LEU A 342 25.03 2.65 1.45
C LEU A 342 24.49 3.49 2.63
N ASP A 343 24.58 4.81 2.53
CA ASP A 343 24.10 5.73 3.56
C ASP A 343 22.56 5.82 3.60
N VAL A 344 21.91 5.68 2.44
CA VAL A 344 20.45 5.68 2.29
C VAL A 344 19.81 4.48 3.02
N TYR A 345 20.51 3.34 3.08
CA TYR A 345 20.03 2.12 3.75
C TYR A 345 20.61 1.91 5.14
N GLY A 346 21.83 2.37 5.35
CA GLY A 346 22.62 2.08 6.53
C GLY A 346 22.33 3.04 7.69
N LYS A 347 23.40 3.34 8.43
CA LYS A 347 23.31 4.08 9.70
C LYS A 347 22.86 5.53 9.53
N ARG A 348 23.04 6.13 8.35
CA ARG A 348 22.80 7.56 8.09
C ARG A 348 21.42 7.86 7.51
N ARG A 349 20.55 6.85 7.35
CA ARG A 349 19.17 7.04 6.88
C ARG A 349 18.38 8.03 7.75
N HIS A 350 18.55 7.94 9.07
CA HIS A 350 17.85 8.83 10.00
C HIS A 350 18.32 10.29 9.85
N GLU A 351 19.62 10.51 9.70
CA GLU A 351 20.21 11.83 9.44
C GLU A 351 19.63 12.43 8.15
N MET A 352 19.62 11.65 7.07
CA MET A 352 19.05 12.05 5.79
C MET A 352 17.57 12.43 5.92
N GLN A 353 16.78 11.62 6.64
CA GLN A 353 15.37 11.88 6.87
C GLN A 353 15.15 13.17 7.67
N GLN A 354 15.91 13.39 8.74
CA GLN A 354 15.84 14.63 9.54
C GLN A 354 16.26 15.85 8.73
N GLN A 355 17.31 15.74 7.92
CA GLN A 355 17.76 16.82 7.06
C GLN A 355 16.70 17.16 6.01
N ALA A 356 16.12 16.16 5.35
CA ALA A 356 15.01 16.35 4.43
C ALA A 356 13.78 16.97 5.12
N LEU A 357 13.40 16.48 6.30
CA LEU A 357 12.30 17.03 7.09
C LEU A 357 12.52 18.51 7.43
N SER A 358 13.70 18.88 7.92
CA SER A 358 14.00 20.28 8.26
C SER A 358 13.89 21.23 7.07
N ARG A 359 14.36 20.79 5.88
CA ARG A 359 14.24 21.55 4.63
C ARG A 359 12.78 21.64 4.17
N VAL A 360 12.01 20.55 4.26
CA VAL A 360 10.57 20.56 3.94
C VAL A 360 9.81 21.47 4.90
N GLN A 361 10.08 21.41 6.21
CA GLN A 361 9.49 22.28 7.22
C GLN A 361 9.75 23.75 6.93
N ALA A 362 10.99 24.12 6.58
CA ALA A 362 11.33 25.49 6.23
C ALA A 362 10.56 26.01 5.01
N MET A 363 10.34 25.17 4.00
CA MET A 363 9.58 25.52 2.80
C MET A 363 8.08 25.57 3.09
N PHE A 364 7.51 24.56 3.75
CA PHE A 364 6.10 24.48 4.12
C PHE A 364 5.69 25.64 5.03
N ALA A 365 6.58 26.02 5.94
CA ALA A 365 6.36 27.15 6.83
C ALA A 365 6.23 28.48 6.09
N ARG A 366 6.66 28.63 4.83
CA ARG A 366 6.43 29.86 4.04
C ARG A 366 5.01 29.92 3.49
N ASP A 367 4.46 28.78 3.12
CA ASP A 367 3.15 28.65 2.47
C ASP A 367 2.00 28.39 3.46
N GLY A 368 2.28 28.37 4.77
CA GLY A 368 1.24 28.12 5.80
C GLY A 368 0.93 26.64 6.02
N LEU A 369 1.88 25.76 5.71
CA LEU A 369 1.81 24.33 5.99
C LEU A 369 2.78 23.98 7.14
N ILE A 370 2.41 23.02 7.97
CA ILE A 370 3.25 22.51 9.06
C ILE A 370 3.54 21.04 8.75
N ALA A 371 4.78 20.74 8.35
CA ALA A 371 5.24 19.36 8.21
C ALA A 371 5.59 18.79 9.59
N GLU A 372 4.91 17.73 9.99
CA GLU A 372 5.15 17.05 11.26
C GLU A 372 6.21 15.97 11.11
N ASP A 373 6.15 15.23 10.01
CA ASP A 373 7.06 14.12 9.75
C ASP A 373 7.20 13.85 8.25
N LEU A 374 8.36 13.34 7.86
CA LEU A 374 8.66 12.89 6.51
C LEU A 374 9.20 11.47 6.62
N LEU A 375 8.41 10.51 6.17
CA LEU A 375 8.73 9.10 6.25
C LEU A 375 9.27 8.62 4.90
N LEU A 376 10.51 8.15 4.89
CA LEU A 376 10.97 7.23 3.85
C LEU A 376 10.45 5.84 4.22
N ARG A 377 9.60 5.23 3.40
CA ARG A 377 9.10 3.87 3.66
C ARG A 377 10.07 2.83 3.12
N ASP A 378 10.04 2.64 1.81
CA ASP A 378 10.83 1.63 1.11
C ASP A 378 11.69 2.26 0.04
N VAL A 379 12.80 1.59 -0.26
CA VAL A 379 13.76 2.03 -1.25
C VAL A 379 14.07 0.86 -2.18
N VAL A 380 13.68 1.00 -3.46
CA VAL A 380 13.71 -0.06 -4.48
C VAL A 380 14.87 0.16 -5.45
N TYR A 381 15.54 -0.93 -5.81
CA TYR A 381 16.70 -0.93 -6.69
C TYR A 381 16.41 -1.59 -8.04
N THR A 382 17.28 -1.32 -9.01
CA THR A 382 17.40 -2.15 -10.21
C THR A 382 18.04 -3.50 -9.87
N LYS A 383 17.56 -4.60 -10.47
CA LYS A 383 18.05 -5.98 -10.24
C LYS A 383 19.55 -6.15 -10.48
N GLU A 384 20.13 -5.37 -11.39
CA GLU A 384 21.56 -5.39 -11.69
C GLU A 384 22.39 -4.91 -10.50
N PHE A 385 21.89 -3.90 -9.79
CA PHE A 385 22.60 -3.29 -8.67
C PHE A 385 22.62 -4.20 -7.42
N GLU A 386 21.51 -4.87 -7.12
CA GLU A 386 21.42 -5.81 -5.99
C GLU A 386 22.58 -6.82 -6.00
N LYS A 387 22.93 -7.32 -7.20
CA LYS A 387 24.09 -8.22 -7.38
C LYS A 387 25.41 -7.54 -7.02
N THR A 388 25.60 -6.29 -7.43
CA THR A 388 26.84 -5.54 -7.14
C THR A 388 26.98 -5.15 -5.67
N LEU A 389 25.87 -4.83 -4.99
CA LEU A 389 25.86 -4.55 -3.54
C LEU A 389 26.27 -5.78 -2.75
N VAL A 390 25.65 -6.92 -3.06
CA VAL A 390 25.98 -8.20 -2.43
C VAL A 390 27.45 -8.56 -2.71
N ALA A 391 27.93 -8.37 -3.94
CA ALA A 391 29.33 -8.60 -4.27
C ALA A 391 30.29 -7.69 -3.47
N LYS A 392 29.98 -6.40 -3.33
CA LYS A 392 30.78 -5.46 -2.54
C LYS A 392 30.78 -5.81 -1.05
N MET A 393 29.62 -6.16 -0.50
CA MET A 393 29.47 -6.61 0.88
C MET A 393 30.30 -7.87 1.16
N VAL A 394 30.26 -8.85 0.26
CA VAL A 394 31.09 -10.07 0.36
C VAL A 394 32.58 -9.74 0.28
N ALA A 395 32.98 -8.79 -0.58
CA ALA A 395 34.38 -8.38 -0.68
C ALA A 395 34.86 -7.69 0.61
N GLU A 396 34.08 -6.79 1.20
CA GLU A 396 34.40 -6.15 2.48
C GLU A 396 34.47 -7.17 3.64
N GLN A 397 33.52 -8.11 3.69
CA GLN A 397 33.52 -9.19 4.67
C GLN A 397 34.81 -10.02 4.61
N ARG A 398 35.27 -10.38 3.40
CA ARG A 398 36.52 -11.12 3.20
C ARG A 398 37.76 -10.35 3.64
N VAL A 399 37.77 -9.02 3.46
CA VAL A 399 38.86 -8.17 3.94
C VAL A 399 38.87 -8.14 5.47
N GLN A 400 37.70 -8.07 6.11
CA GLN A 400 37.61 -8.15 7.57
C GLN A 400 38.05 -9.52 8.10
N GLU A 401 37.56 -10.60 7.52
CA GLU A 401 37.93 -11.97 7.89
C GLU A 401 39.44 -12.21 7.76
N SER A 402 40.03 -11.83 6.63
CA SER A 402 41.49 -11.98 6.44
C SER A 402 42.30 -11.11 7.41
N ALA A 403 41.82 -9.92 7.77
CA ALA A 403 42.46 -9.10 8.80
C ALA A 403 42.41 -9.75 10.19
N PHE A 404 41.28 -10.38 10.56
CA PHE A 404 41.18 -11.14 11.80
C PHE A 404 42.07 -12.38 11.79
N GLU A 405 42.19 -13.08 10.66
CA GLU A 405 43.09 -14.22 10.51
C GLU A 405 44.56 -13.82 10.71
N VAL A 406 45.00 -12.72 10.07
CA VAL A 406 46.35 -12.16 10.26
C VAL A 406 46.57 -11.79 11.73
N GLN A 407 45.62 -11.10 12.35
CA GLN A 407 45.74 -10.72 13.77
C GLN A 407 45.78 -11.94 14.71
N GLN A 408 45.04 -13.00 14.39
CA GLN A 408 45.10 -14.25 15.16
C GLN A 408 46.43 -14.97 14.97
N ALA A 409 46.95 -15.01 13.74
CA ALA A 409 48.25 -15.61 13.44
C ALA A 409 49.39 -14.89 14.18
N GLU A 410 49.37 -13.55 14.20
CA GLU A 410 50.32 -12.74 14.97
C GLU A 410 50.25 -13.05 16.46
N ARG A 411 49.04 -13.07 17.05
CA ARG A 411 48.89 -13.40 18.47
C ARG A 411 49.34 -14.82 18.80
N ARG A 412 49.09 -15.79 17.92
CA ARG A 412 49.58 -17.17 18.11
C ARG A 412 51.10 -17.24 18.05
N ALA A 413 51.72 -16.55 17.11
CA ALA A 413 53.18 -16.49 17.01
C ALA A 413 53.79 -15.83 18.26
N GLU A 414 53.18 -14.75 18.76
CA GLU A 414 53.62 -14.07 19.99
C GLU A 414 53.51 -14.99 21.21
N VAL A 415 52.38 -15.69 21.37
CA VAL A 415 52.20 -16.69 22.45
C VAL A 415 53.27 -17.78 22.36
N GLN A 416 53.56 -18.31 21.17
CA GLN A 416 54.57 -19.35 20.99
C GLN A 416 55.98 -18.85 21.35
N VAL A 417 56.32 -17.61 21.00
CA VAL A 417 57.60 -16.99 21.39
C VAL A 417 57.69 -16.80 22.91
N ILE A 418 56.61 -16.33 23.54
CA ILE A 418 56.54 -16.16 24.99
C ILE A 418 56.67 -17.51 25.71
N GLU A 419 56.00 -18.55 25.22
CA GLU A 419 56.08 -19.92 25.74
C GLU A 419 57.51 -20.47 25.62
N ALA A 420 58.11 -20.38 24.43
CA ALA A 420 59.50 -20.84 24.21
C ALA A 420 60.50 -20.09 25.09
N GLN A 421 60.33 -18.77 25.27
CA GLN A 421 61.15 -17.98 26.20
C GLN A 421 60.90 -18.36 27.66
N GLY A 422 59.66 -18.65 28.04
CA GLY A 422 59.28 -19.12 29.36
C GLY A 422 59.92 -20.46 29.68
N GLU A 423 59.86 -21.41 28.76
CA GLU A 423 60.50 -22.72 28.86
C GLU A 423 62.03 -22.61 28.92
N ALA A 424 62.64 -21.82 28.03
CA ALA A 424 64.08 -21.60 28.05
C ALA A 424 64.54 -21.02 29.40
N ARG A 425 63.84 -20.00 29.91
CA ARG A 425 64.12 -19.42 31.24
C ARG A 425 63.90 -20.44 32.37
N ALA A 426 62.84 -21.24 32.31
CA ALA A 426 62.58 -22.28 33.30
C ALA A 426 63.70 -23.33 33.31
N LEU A 427 64.13 -23.79 32.13
CA LEU A 427 65.25 -24.73 31.98
C LEU A 427 66.57 -24.15 32.49
N GLU A 428 66.87 -22.88 32.19
CA GLU A 428 68.06 -22.20 32.73
C GLU A 428 68.04 -22.13 34.26
N LEU A 429 66.88 -21.82 34.86
CA LEU A 429 66.72 -21.80 36.32
C LEU A 429 66.87 -23.19 36.93
N ILE A 430 66.32 -24.22 36.27
CA ILE A 430 66.47 -25.63 36.69
C ILE A 430 67.95 -26.04 36.60
N ASP A 431 68.65 -25.76 35.49
CA ASP A 431 70.08 -26.07 35.32
C ASP A 431 70.92 -25.38 36.40
N ARG A 432 70.67 -24.09 36.65
CA ARG A 432 71.35 -23.34 37.72
C ARG A 432 71.12 -23.97 39.09
N SER A 433 69.89 -24.41 39.37
CA SER A 433 69.52 -25.06 40.64
C SER A 433 70.18 -26.44 40.79
N ILE A 434 70.22 -27.23 39.70
CA ILE A 434 70.90 -28.53 39.64
C ILE A 434 72.40 -28.38 39.89
N ARG A 435 73.07 -27.40 39.26
CA ARG A 435 74.51 -27.15 39.46
C ARG A 435 74.84 -26.81 40.91
N GLN A 436 73.94 -26.12 41.61
CA GLN A 436 74.10 -25.79 43.03
C GLN A 436 73.83 -26.99 43.94
N GLN A 437 72.89 -27.87 43.58
CA GLN A 437 72.48 -29.03 44.39
C GLN A 437 72.35 -30.30 43.53
N PRO A 438 73.44 -31.08 43.33
CA PRO A 438 73.44 -32.26 42.46
C PRO A 438 72.43 -33.35 42.86
N LEU A 439 72.09 -33.45 44.15
CA LEU A 439 71.12 -34.42 44.70
C LEU A 439 69.67 -34.11 44.30
N LEU A 440 69.36 -32.89 43.82
CA LEU A 440 68.01 -32.48 43.45
C LEU A 440 67.46 -33.27 42.26
N LEU A 441 68.31 -33.59 41.27
CA LEU A 441 67.98 -34.47 40.14
C LEU A 441 67.47 -35.83 40.61
N GLN A 442 68.11 -36.38 41.63
CA GLN A 442 67.77 -37.68 42.20
C GLN A 442 66.41 -37.63 42.91
N TYR A 443 66.15 -36.57 43.67
CA TYR A 443 64.84 -36.34 44.31
C TYR A 443 63.70 -36.15 43.30
N LEU A 444 63.90 -35.31 42.28
CA LEU A 444 62.89 -35.08 41.22
C LEU A 444 62.60 -36.35 40.43
N TRP A 445 63.64 -37.15 40.14
CA TRP A 445 63.48 -38.44 39.49
C TRP A 445 62.68 -39.41 40.37
N ILE A 446 63.02 -39.56 41.65
CA ILE A 446 62.27 -40.40 42.59
C ILE A 446 60.80 -39.97 42.67
N LYS A 447 60.52 -38.67 42.68
CA LYS A 447 59.15 -38.12 42.72
C LYS A 447 58.37 -38.34 41.41
N SER A 448 59.07 -38.40 40.27
CA SER A 448 58.45 -38.64 38.96
C SER A 448 58.09 -40.12 38.71
N LEU A 449 58.56 -41.04 39.55
CA LEU A 449 58.26 -42.45 39.42
C LEU A 449 56.78 -42.73 39.73
N PRO A 450 56.06 -43.47 38.87
CA PRO A 450 54.71 -43.95 39.19
C PRO A 450 54.72 -44.86 40.42
N GLU A 451 53.69 -44.81 41.27
CA GLU A 451 53.59 -45.57 42.54
C GLU A 451 53.71 -47.11 42.40
N ARG A 452 53.66 -47.67 41.18
CA ARG A 452 53.71 -49.12 40.91
C ARG A 452 55.11 -49.72 40.74
N VAL A 453 56.20 -48.95 40.83
CA VAL A 453 57.56 -49.50 40.61
C VAL A 453 58.07 -50.23 41.87
N LYS A 454 58.20 -51.57 41.82
CA LYS A 454 58.60 -52.42 42.96
C LYS A 454 60.12 -52.67 43.12
N ILE A 455 60.90 -52.64 42.03
CA ILE A 455 62.36 -52.91 42.06
C ILE A 455 63.06 -51.94 41.10
N ILE A 456 64.12 -51.28 41.58
CA ILE A 456 64.94 -50.35 40.80
C ILE A 456 66.41 -50.72 41.01
N VAL A 457 67.13 -51.00 39.92
CA VAL A 457 68.56 -51.31 39.96
C VAL A 457 69.35 -50.04 39.59
N VAL A 458 70.05 -49.47 40.56
CA VAL A 458 70.89 -48.28 40.36
C VAL A 458 72.36 -48.73 40.23
N PRO A 459 73.01 -48.54 39.07
CA PRO A 459 74.40 -48.94 38.89
C PRO A 459 75.36 -48.08 39.75
N ASN A 460 76.35 -48.74 40.36
CA ASN A 460 77.29 -48.17 41.35
C ASN A 460 78.36 -47.21 40.75
N GLN A 461 78.20 -46.75 39.50
CA GLN A 461 79.06 -45.73 38.91
C GLN A 461 78.22 -44.55 38.43
N LEU A 462 78.05 -43.58 39.34
CA LEU A 462 77.36 -42.33 39.09
C LEU A 462 78.09 -41.53 38.00
N GLY A 463 77.40 -41.29 36.88
CA GLY A 463 77.78 -40.25 35.92
C GLY A 463 77.92 -40.67 34.45
N LYS A 464 77.84 -41.97 34.09
CA LYS A 464 78.07 -42.40 32.69
C LYS A 464 76.94 -43.18 32.00
N SER A 465 75.91 -43.64 32.71
CA SER A 465 74.81 -44.38 32.08
C SER A 465 73.46 -44.09 32.76
N PRO A 466 72.38 -43.85 32.00
CA PRO A 466 71.05 -43.73 32.57
C PRO A 466 70.60 -45.06 33.21
N PRO A 467 69.86 -45.02 34.34
CA PRO A 467 69.33 -46.23 34.98
C PRO A 467 68.40 -46.98 34.03
N HIS A 468 68.58 -48.30 33.95
CA HIS A 468 67.81 -49.16 33.05
C HIS A 468 66.58 -49.70 33.78
N ILE A 469 65.39 -49.49 33.22
CA ILE A 469 64.16 -50.12 33.72
C ILE A 469 64.19 -51.56 33.23
N VAL A 470 64.31 -52.53 34.14
CA VAL A 470 64.18 -53.95 33.79
C VAL A 470 62.70 -54.20 33.51
N PRO A 471 62.32 -54.62 32.29
CA PRO A 471 60.94 -54.98 32.02
C PRO A 471 60.53 -56.15 32.94
N GLU A 472 59.27 -56.14 33.41
CA GLU A 472 58.77 -57.21 34.27
C GLU A 472 59.00 -58.59 33.61
N PRO A 473 59.52 -59.58 34.35
CA PRO A 473 59.50 -60.95 33.86
C PRO A 473 58.04 -61.34 33.57
N PRO A 474 57.76 -62.05 32.47
CA PRO A 474 56.39 -62.36 32.08
C PRO A 474 55.67 -63.04 33.24
N GLU A 475 54.47 -62.54 33.52
CA GLU A 475 53.62 -63.01 34.62
C GLU A 475 53.48 -64.55 34.54
N TYR A 476 53.94 -65.25 35.58
CA TYR A 476 53.88 -66.70 35.65
C TYR A 476 52.41 -67.13 35.83
N SER A 477 51.70 -67.27 34.72
CA SER A 477 50.30 -67.71 34.73
C SER A 477 50.26 -69.25 34.76
N PRO A 478 49.65 -69.86 35.80
CA PRO A 478 49.56 -71.32 35.94
C PRO A 478 48.74 -71.99 34.81
N GLU A 479 48.05 -71.21 33.96
CA GLU A 479 47.26 -71.73 32.85
C GLU A 479 48.09 -72.32 31.71
N ARG A 480 49.33 -71.87 31.50
CA ARG A 480 50.19 -72.41 30.42
C ARG A 480 50.61 -73.87 30.65
N GLN A 481 50.66 -74.33 31.90
CA GLN A 481 50.94 -75.74 32.19
C GLN A 481 49.76 -76.65 31.83
N ARG A 482 48.51 -76.20 32.02
CA ARG A 482 47.31 -77.00 31.65
C ARG A 482 47.18 -77.19 30.14
N ALA A 483 47.61 -76.21 29.35
CA ALA A 483 47.64 -76.33 27.89
C ALA A 483 48.70 -77.34 27.37
N GLN A 484 49.71 -77.68 28.18
CA GLN A 484 50.76 -78.64 27.82
C GLN A 484 50.57 -80.03 28.45
N THR A 485 49.80 -80.16 29.54
CA THR A 485 49.49 -81.48 30.15
C THR A 485 48.21 -82.13 29.63
N GLY A 486 47.37 -81.41 28.87
CA GLY A 486 46.13 -81.96 28.29
C GLY A 486 46.26 -82.63 26.92
N ALA A 487 47.46 -82.70 26.34
CA ALA A 487 47.68 -83.28 25.00
C ALA A 487 48.22 -84.72 25.03
N ASP A 488 48.41 -85.31 26.21
CA ASP A 488 49.10 -86.60 26.36
C ASP A 488 48.43 -87.51 27.40
N SER A 489 47.11 -87.74 27.30
CA SER A 489 46.44 -88.90 27.93
C SER A 489 44.99 -89.11 27.45
N GLY A 490 44.76 -90.18 26.66
CA GLY A 490 43.46 -90.84 26.44
C GLY A 490 43.01 -90.92 24.96
N GLY A 491 42.99 -92.07 24.29
CA GLY A 491 43.09 -93.45 24.78
C GLY A 491 41.82 -93.89 25.47
#